data_AF-A0AAV6CCX1-F1
#
_entry.id   AF-A0AAV6CCX1-F1
#
_cell.length_a   1.000
_cell.length_b   1.000
_cell.length_c   1.000
_cell.angle_alpha   90.00
_cell.angle_beta   90.00
_cell.angle_gamma   90.00
#
_symmetry.space_group_name_H-M   'P 1'
#
loop_
_entity.id
_entity.type
_entity.pdbx_description
1 polymer ?
#
loop_
_entity_poly.entity_id
_entity_poly.type
_entity_poly.pdbx_seq_one_letter_code
_entity_poly.pdbx_strand_id
1 'polypeptide(L)'
;MAANGSTRPTRLRRGFLIFFGIVFAVELATGIGLWRVHELREDGIEPPQWNGMVRALHGALTPVLAAQFGYLCALHIPGGWRMKANRLSGALMVLGFVLLFVTAIGLYYSNAQHLHASIHITTGFLLPFVLGWHIIAGQKWAK
;
A
#
# COMPACT_ATOMS: atom_id res chain seq x y z
N MET A 1 2.56 1.07 40.38
CA MET A 1 1.83 1.02 39.10
C MET A 1 2.79 1.39 37.98
N ALA A 2 3.25 0.40 37.20
CA ALA A 2 4.27 0.63 36.18
C ALA A 2 3.67 1.35 34.96
N ALA A 3 4.18 2.54 34.66
CA ALA A 3 3.89 3.29 33.45
C ALA A 3 4.51 2.58 32.24
N ASN A 4 3.88 1.52 31.74
CA ASN A 4 4.26 0.90 30.47
C ASN A 4 3.55 1.60 29.30
N GLY A 5 3.69 2.93 29.27
CA GLY A 5 3.10 3.82 28.28
C GLY A 5 4.16 4.18 27.24
N SER A 6 4.06 3.58 26.06
CA SER A 6 4.85 3.95 24.89
C SER A 6 4.93 5.49 24.70
N THR A 7 6.12 6.08 24.77
CA THR A 7 6.40 7.53 24.63
C THR A 7 6.13 8.15 23.25
N ARG A 8 5.42 7.45 22.36
CA ARG A 8 5.16 7.87 20.97
C ARG A 8 3.67 8.16 20.77
N PRO A 9 3.27 9.43 20.59
CA PRO A 9 1.86 9.85 20.54
C PRO A 9 1.03 9.18 19.43
N THR A 10 1.66 8.81 18.31
CA THR A 10 0.99 8.26 17.12
C THR A 10 1.27 6.78 16.89
N ARG A 11 1.76 6.07 17.91
CA ARG A 11 2.14 4.66 17.76
C ARG A 11 0.90 3.80 17.50
N LEU A 12 0.94 3.08 16.38
CA LEU A 12 -0.07 2.10 16.04
C LEU A 12 0.06 0.85 16.91
N ARG A 13 -1.08 0.22 17.19
CA ARG A 13 -1.13 -1.07 17.89
C ARG A 13 -0.34 -2.11 17.09
N ARG A 14 0.43 -2.97 17.78
CA ARG A 14 1.24 -4.02 17.14
C ARG A 14 0.40 -4.96 16.28
N GLY A 15 -0.79 -5.35 16.76
CA GLY A 15 -1.70 -6.21 15.99
C GLY A 15 -2.14 -5.57 14.67
N PHE A 16 -2.43 -4.27 14.68
CA PHE A 16 -2.76 -3.54 13.45
C PHE A 16 -1.56 -3.52 12.48
N LEU A 17 -0.35 -3.23 12.98
CA LEU A 17 0.85 -3.21 12.13
C LEU A 17 1.15 -4.57 11.49
N ILE A 18 0.98 -5.66 12.23
CA ILE A 18 1.17 -7.03 11.71
C ILE A 18 0.10 -7.33 10.65
N PHE A 19 -1.16 -7.04 10.96
CA PHE A 19 -2.26 -7.27 10.03
C PHE A 19 -2.08 -6.45 8.73
N PHE A 20 -1.74 -5.18 8.86
CA PHE A 20 -1.40 -4.31 7.73
C PHE A 20 -0.22 -4.84 6.92
N GLY A 21 0.86 -5.23 7.59
CA GLY A 21 2.03 -5.79 6.93
C GLY A 21 1.69 -7.05 6.12
N ILE A 22 0.86 -7.95 6.66
CA ILE A 22 0.42 -9.16 5.97
C ILE A 22 -0.41 -8.82 4.74
N VAL A 23 -1.48 -8.01 4.89
CA VAL A 23 -2.36 -7.66 3.77
C VAL A 23 -1.57 -6.92 2.69
N PHE A 24 -0.74 -5.95 3.08
CA PHE A 24 0.13 -5.22 2.15
C PHE A 24 1.11 -6.14 1.41
N ALA A 25 1.71 -7.10 2.11
CA ALA A 25 2.64 -8.06 1.49
C ALA A 25 1.95 -8.99 0.50
N VAL A 26 0.74 -9.46 0.80
CA VAL A 26 -0.05 -10.29 -0.11
C VAL A 26 -0.50 -9.48 -1.33
N GLU A 27 -0.92 -8.24 -1.14
CA GLU A 27 -1.27 -7.31 -2.23
C GLU A 27 -0.09 -7.06 -3.17
N LEU A 28 1.10 -6.80 -2.61
CA LEU A 28 2.33 -6.64 -3.39
C LEU A 28 2.69 -7.93 -4.14
N ALA A 29 2.67 -9.09 -3.47
CA ALA A 29 3.03 -10.36 -4.10
C ALA A 29 2.07 -10.74 -5.23
N THR A 30 0.77 -10.55 -5.02
CA THR A 30 -0.26 -10.79 -6.04
C THR A 30 -0.16 -9.78 -7.18
N GLY A 31 0.12 -8.50 -6.90
CA GLY A 31 0.37 -7.48 -7.90
C GLY A 31 1.59 -7.78 -8.78
N ILE A 32 2.70 -8.23 -8.19
CA ILE A 32 3.89 -8.70 -8.93
C ILE A 32 3.53 -9.90 -9.82
N GLY A 33 2.74 -10.85 -9.31
CA GLY A 33 2.24 -11.97 -10.10
C GLY A 33 1.41 -11.52 -11.31
N LEU A 34 0.51 -10.55 -11.12
CA LEU A 34 -0.30 -9.99 -12.21
C LEU A 34 0.52 -9.18 -13.21
N TRP A 35 1.52 -8.44 -12.75
CA TRP A 35 2.49 -7.77 -13.62
C TRP A 35 3.24 -8.80 -14.48
N ARG A 36 3.69 -9.92 -13.90
CA ARG A 36 4.34 -10.97 -14.69
C ARG A 36 3.39 -11.58 -15.73
N VAL A 37 2.11 -11.77 -15.40
CA VAL A 37 1.10 -12.20 -16.38
C VAL A 37 0.90 -11.16 -17.48
N HIS A 38 0.97 -9.87 -17.16
CA HIS A 38 0.89 -8.80 -18.16
C HIS A 38 2.03 -8.91 -19.17
N GLU A 39 3.28 -9.05 -18.71
CA GLU A 39 4.43 -9.25 -19.60
C GLU A 39 4.27 -10.50 -20.48
N LEU A 40 3.86 -11.63 -19.90
CA LEU A 40 3.62 -12.85 -20.67
C LEU A 40 2.59 -12.65 -21.80
N ARG A 41 1.53 -11.88 -21.53
CA ARG A 41 0.51 -11.57 -22.55
C ARG A 41 1.04 -10.66 -23.65
N GLU A 42 1.92 -9.70 -23.33
CA GLU A 42 2.59 -8.87 -24.33
C GLU A 42 3.49 -9.71 -25.25
N ASP A 43 4.08 -10.78 -24.71
CA ASP A 43 4.87 -11.76 -25.47
C ASP A 43 3.99 -12.80 -26.21
N GLY A 44 2.66 -12.71 -26.14
CA GLY A 44 1.73 -13.66 -26.77
C GLY A 44 1.63 -15.01 -26.07
N ILE A 45 2.09 -15.12 -24.81
CA ILE A 45 2.08 -16.34 -24.02
C ILE A 45 0.78 -16.43 -23.20
N GLU A 46 0.14 -17.60 -23.27
CA GLU A 46 -1.07 -17.87 -22.49
C GLU A 46 -0.80 -17.77 -20.97
N PRO A 47 -1.71 -17.14 -20.20
CA PRO A 47 -1.55 -17.01 -18.76
C PRO A 47 -1.49 -18.37 -18.06
N PRO A 48 -0.65 -18.52 -17.04
CA PRO A 48 -0.60 -19.73 -16.24
C PRO A 48 -1.88 -19.96 -15.43
N GLN A 49 -2.15 -21.22 -15.07
CA GLN A 49 -3.36 -21.66 -14.35
C GLN A 49 -3.65 -20.91 -13.04
N TRP A 50 -2.62 -20.38 -12.38
CA TRP A 50 -2.76 -19.63 -11.12
C TRP A 50 -3.29 -18.19 -11.32
N ASN A 51 -3.30 -17.65 -12.54
CA ASN A 51 -3.68 -16.25 -12.82
C ASN A 51 -5.08 -15.91 -12.27
N GLY A 52 -6.05 -16.82 -12.42
CA GLY A 52 -7.41 -16.60 -11.91
C GLY A 52 -7.44 -16.43 -10.38
N MET A 53 -6.76 -17.32 -9.66
CA MET A 53 -6.65 -17.26 -8.20
C MET A 53 -5.93 -15.99 -7.73
N VAL A 54 -4.79 -15.65 -8.33
CA VAL A 54 -4.01 -14.46 -7.97
C VAL A 54 -4.82 -13.19 -8.20
N ARG A 55 -5.54 -13.09 -9.32
CA ARG A 55 -6.42 -11.96 -9.63
C ARG A 55 -7.56 -11.83 -8.62
N ALA A 56 -8.20 -12.93 -8.27
CA ALA A 56 -9.26 -12.94 -7.27
C ALA A 56 -8.75 -12.49 -5.90
N LEU A 57 -7.59 -13.00 -5.46
CA LEU A 57 -6.97 -12.62 -4.19
C LEU A 57 -6.60 -11.13 -4.14
N HIS A 58 -5.96 -10.62 -5.21
CA HIS A 58 -5.61 -9.20 -5.33
C HIS A 58 -6.87 -8.31 -5.23
N GLY A 59 -7.89 -8.61 -6.04
CA GLY A 59 -9.15 -7.85 -6.01
C GLY A 59 -9.90 -7.94 -4.68
N ALA A 60 -9.90 -9.11 -4.02
CA ALA A 60 -10.62 -9.31 -2.77
C ALA A 60 -9.95 -8.62 -1.56
N LEU A 61 -8.63 -8.49 -1.56
CA LEU A 61 -7.90 -7.81 -0.48
C LEU A 61 -7.86 -6.29 -0.63
N THR A 62 -8.13 -5.76 -1.83
CA THR A 62 -8.05 -4.31 -2.09
C THR A 62 -8.98 -3.50 -1.18
N PRO A 63 -10.27 -3.88 -0.98
CA PRO A 63 -11.15 -3.20 -0.02
C PRO A 63 -10.64 -3.29 1.43
N VAL A 64 -10.00 -4.41 1.79
CA VAL A 64 -9.44 -4.60 3.13
C VAL A 64 -8.26 -3.66 3.37
N LEU A 65 -7.37 -3.51 2.39
CA LEU A 65 -6.26 -2.55 2.45
C LEU A 65 -6.77 -1.10 2.44
N ALA A 66 -7.81 -0.79 1.66
CA ALA A 66 -8.46 0.52 1.65
C ALA A 66 -9.09 0.88 3.00
N ALA A 67 -9.75 -0.07 3.68
CA ALA A 67 -10.29 0.14 5.02
C ALA A 67 -9.18 0.43 6.05
N GLN A 68 -8.06 -0.27 5.96
CA GLN A 68 -6.89 -0.01 6.82
C GLN A 68 -6.27 1.36 6.54
N PHE A 69 -6.22 1.78 5.27
CA PHE A 69 -5.82 3.13 4.91
C PHE A 69 -6.76 4.18 5.50
N GLY A 70 -8.09 3.95 5.46
CA GLY A 70 -9.08 4.79 6.13
C GLY A 70 -8.84 4.91 7.64
N TYR A 71 -8.53 3.80 8.30
CA TYR A 71 -8.13 3.79 9.71
C TYR A 71 -6.87 4.63 9.97
N LEU A 72 -5.85 4.52 9.10
CA LEU A 72 -4.63 5.34 9.19
C LEU A 72 -4.93 6.83 9.02
N CYS A 73 -5.81 7.19 8.08
CA CYS A 73 -6.27 8.56 7.86
C CYS A 73 -6.99 9.14 9.07
N ALA A 74 -7.71 8.32 9.84
CA ALA A 74 -8.41 8.76 11.03
C ALA A 74 -7.48 8.90 12.26
N LEU A 75 -6.57 7.94 12.48
CA LEU A 75 -5.90 7.79 13.78
C LEU A 75 -4.39 8.02 13.77
N HIS A 76 -3.72 7.80 12.64
CA HIS A 76 -2.25 7.93 12.56
C HIS A 76 -1.83 9.25 11.93
N ILE A 77 -2.37 9.53 10.74
CA ILE A 77 -1.97 10.64 9.88
C ILE A 77 -2.22 12.02 10.55
N PRO A 78 -3.39 12.31 11.16
CA PRO A 78 -3.65 13.62 11.75
C PRO A 78 -2.68 13.95 12.88
N GLY A 79 -2.34 12.96 13.72
CA GLY A 79 -1.37 13.15 14.79
C GLY A 79 0.03 13.46 14.26
N GLY A 80 0.49 12.72 13.23
CA GLY A 80 1.78 12.98 12.59
C GLY A 80 1.86 14.38 11.99
N TRP A 81 0.80 14.83 11.32
CA TRP A 81 0.74 16.17 10.76
C TRP A 81 0.72 17.28 11.81
N ARG A 82 -0.06 17.13 12.89
CA ARG A 82 -0.08 18.11 14.00
C ARG A 82 1.30 18.28 14.63
N MET A 83 2.04 17.19 14.79
CA MET A 83 3.40 17.20 15.34
C MET A 83 4.48 17.60 14.32
N LYS A 84 4.11 17.90 13.08
CA LYS A 84 5.05 18.15 11.96
C LYS A 84 6.05 17.00 11.74
N ALA A 85 5.71 15.79 12.18
CA ALA A 85 6.57 14.62 12.14
C ALA A 85 6.44 13.90 10.80
N ASN A 86 7.57 13.58 10.15
CA ASN A 86 7.65 12.74 8.95
C ASN A 86 6.67 13.14 7.82
N ARG A 87 6.44 14.45 7.65
CA ARG A 87 5.42 14.95 6.73
C ARG A 87 5.68 14.55 5.28
N LEU A 88 6.93 14.59 4.83
CA LEU A 88 7.28 14.26 3.45
C LEU A 88 7.01 12.79 3.15
N SER A 89 7.60 11.87 3.92
CA SER A 89 7.37 10.44 3.71
C SER A 89 5.90 10.05 3.95
N GLY A 90 5.22 10.67 4.92
CA GLY A 90 3.79 10.48 5.14
C GLY A 90 2.93 10.97 3.96
N ALA A 91 3.24 12.12 3.38
CA ALA A 91 2.54 12.65 2.21
C ALA A 91 2.77 11.76 0.97
N LEU A 92 3.98 11.26 0.76
CA LEU A 92 4.29 10.31 -0.31
C LEU A 92 3.53 8.98 -0.13
N MET A 93 3.40 8.48 1.11
CA MET A 93 2.58 7.30 1.40
C MET A 93 1.10 7.54 1.06
N VAL A 94 0.53 8.68 1.48
CA VAL A 94 -0.85 9.06 1.17
C VAL A 94 -1.06 9.15 -0.34
N LEU A 95 -0.17 9.85 -1.04
CA LEU A 95 -0.22 9.98 -2.49
C LEU A 95 -0.14 8.62 -3.18
N GLY A 96 0.78 7.75 -2.76
CA GLY A 96 0.94 6.41 -3.32
C GLY A 96 -0.32 5.56 -3.19
N PHE A 97 -0.94 5.53 -2.00
CA PHE A 97 -2.21 4.82 -1.80
C PHE A 97 -3.35 5.41 -2.65
N VAL A 98 -3.47 6.73 -2.70
CA VAL A 98 -4.49 7.39 -3.54
C VAL A 98 -4.29 7.05 -5.01
N LEU A 99 -3.06 7.11 -5.51
CA LEU A 99 -2.74 6.74 -6.89
C LEU A 99 -3.09 5.28 -7.16
N LEU A 100 -2.75 4.35 -6.28
CA LEU A 100 -3.11 2.93 -6.44
C LEU A 100 -4.63 2.73 -6.53
N PHE A 101 -5.42 3.37 -5.66
CA PHE A 101 -6.88 3.24 -5.71
C PHE A 101 -7.51 3.87 -6.95
N VAL A 102 -7.09 5.09 -7.32
CA VAL A 102 -7.61 5.79 -8.50
C VAL A 102 -7.24 5.04 -9.77
N THR A 103 -6.00 4.56 -9.89
CA THR A 103 -5.58 3.78 -11.05
C THR A 103 -6.19 2.39 -11.10
N ALA A 104 -6.44 1.73 -9.95
CA ALA A 104 -7.19 0.48 -9.93
C ALA A 104 -8.60 0.66 -10.50
N ILE A 105 -9.32 1.73 -10.12
CA ILE A 105 -10.61 2.08 -10.72
C ILE A 105 -10.43 2.37 -12.22
N GLY A 106 -9.41 3.14 -12.59
CA GLY A 106 -9.10 3.47 -13.98
C GLY A 106 -8.87 2.23 -14.86
N LEU A 107 -8.27 1.17 -14.34
CA LEU A 107 -8.07 -0.09 -15.06
C LEU A 107 -9.38 -0.76 -15.48
N TYR A 108 -10.48 -0.54 -14.76
CA TYR A 108 -11.80 -1.13 -15.07
C TYR A 108 -12.72 -0.21 -15.87
N TYR A 109 -12.60 1.11 -15.67
CA TYR A 109 -13.61 2.06 -16.15
C TYR A 109 -13.09 3.15 -17.10
N SER A 110 -11.78 3.19 -17.38
CA SER A 110 -11.19 4.20 -18.26
C SER A 110 -10.87 3.64 -19.65
N ASN A 111 -10.89 4.52 -20.65
CA ASN A 111 -10.36 4.23 -21.99
C ASN A 111 -8.83 4.32 -22.05
N ALA A 112 -8.17 4.88 -21.03
CA ALA A 112 -6.72 5.04 -20.94
C ALA A 112 -6.07 3.91 -20.11
N GLN A 113 -6.48 2.66 -20.30
CA GLN A 113 -6.07 1.53 -19.46
C GLN A 113 -4.55 1.36 -19.39
N HIS A 114 -3.83 1.55 -20.50
CA HIS A 114 -2.37 1.48 -20.53
C HIS A 114 -1.71 2.51 -19.59
N LEU A 115 -2.17 3.76 -19.60
CA LEU A 115 -1.64 4.81 -18.71
C LEU A 115 -1.90 4.45 -17.24
N HIS A 116 -3.12 4.00 -16.91
CA HIS A 116 -3.45 3.58 -15.56
C HIS A 116 -2.62 2.37 -15.12
N ALA A 117 -2.40 1.38 -16.00
CA ALA A 117 -1.56 0.23 -15.74
C ALA A 117 -0.12 0.64 -15.44
N SER A 118 0.50 1.47 -16.28
CA SER A 118 1.86 1.94 -16.06
C SER A 118 2.00 2.66 -14.71
N ILE A 119 1.10 3.60 -14.41
CA ILE A 119 1.13 4.32 -13.12
C ILE A 119 0.89 3.37 -11.95
N HIS A 120 -0.06 2.45 -12.05
CA HIS A 120 -0.39 1.49 -10.99
C HIS A 120 0.80 0.57 -10.67
N ILE A 121 1.42 -0.02 -11.69
CA ILE A 121 2.58 -0.90 -11.57
C ILE A 121 3.75 -0.14 -10.96
N THR A 122 4.12 1.03 -11.52
CA THR A 122 5.23 1.83 -10.99
C THR A 122 5.00 2.24 -9.55
N THR A 123 3.79 2.69 -9.20
CA THR A 123 3.44 3.08 -7.83
C THR A 123 3.52 1.88 -6.89
N GLY A 124 2.99 0.72 -7.29
CA GLY A 124 3.00 -0.51 -6.51
C GLY A 124 4.42 -0.98 -6.17
N PHE A 125 5.34 -0.90 -7.14
CA PHE A 125 6.75 -1.21 -6.90
C PHE A 125 7.46 -0.20 -6.00
N LEU A 126 7.14 1.10 -6.10
CA LEU A 126 7.79 2.13 -5.29
C LEU A 126 7.28 2.17 -3.85
N LEU A 127 6.01 1.86 -3.62
CA LEU A 127 5.35 1.98 -2.31
C LEU A 127 6.06 1.23 -1.15
N PRO A 128 6.58 -0.01 -1.29
CA PRO A 128 7.32 -0.67 -0.20
C PRO A 128 8.59 0.09 0.21
N PHE A 129 9.28 0.75 -0.73
CA PHE A 129 10.46 1.56 -0.42
C PHE A 129 10.09 2.82 0.35
N VAL A 130 9.01 3.49 -0.06
CA VAL A 130 8.48 4.66 0.66
C VAL A 130 8.00 4.26 2.06
N LEU A 131 7.36 3.10 2.22
CA LEU A 131 6.93 2.57 3.51
C LEU A 131 8.13 2.28 4.42
N GLY A 132 9.16 1.62 3.89
CA GLY A 132 10.41 1.38 4.63
C GLY A 132 11.07 2.68 5.09
N TRP A 133 11.19 3.66 4.20
CA TRP A 133 11.69 4.99 4.56
C TRP A 133 10.83 5.67 5.61
N HIS A 134 9.50 5.63 5.49
CA HIS A 134 8.57 6.21 6.46
C HIS A 134 8.74 5.60 7.86
N ILE A 135 8.89 4.27 7.95
CA ILE A 135 9.13 3.58 9.22
C ILE A 135 10.47 4.00 9.83
N ILE A 136 11.55 4.02 9.04
CA ILE A 136 12.89 4.40 9.51
C ILE A 136 12.91 5.87 9.97
N ALA A 137 12.32 6.78 9.20
CA ALA A 137 12.19 8.19 9.56
C ALA A 137 11.37 8.36 10.85
N GLY A 138 10.27 7.59 10.99
CA GLY A 138 9.47 7.48 12.21
C GLY A 138 10.25 7.03 13.44
N GLN A 139 11.18 6.11 13.27
CA GLN A 139 12.02 5.64 14.36
C GLN A 139 13.08 6.67 14.77
N LYS A 140 13.66 7.40 13.81
CA LYS A 140 14.66 8.45 14.05
C LYS A 140 14.05 9.68 14.72
N TRP A 141 12.85 10.09 14.30
CA TRP A 141 12.15 11.25 14.88
C TRP A 141 11.76 11.04 16.36
N ALA A 142 11.55 9.79 16.76
CA ALA A 142 11.13 9.44 18.12
C ALA A 142 12.29 9.00 19.04
N LYS A 143 13.54 9.25 18.62
CA LYS A 143 14.72 9.24 19.48
C LYS A 143 15.06 10.68 19.82
#